data_AF-A0A645G2X4-F1
#
_entry.id   AF-A0A645G2X4-F1
#
_cell.length_a   1.000
_cell.length_b   1.000
_cell.length_c   1.000
_cell.angle_alpha   90.00
_cell.angle_beta   90.00
_cell.angle_gamma   90.00
#
_symmetry.space_group_name_H-M   'P 1'
#
loop_
_entity.id
_entity.type
_entity.pdbx_description
1 polymer ?
#
loop_
_entity_poly.entity_id
_entity_poly.type
_entity_poly.pdbx_seq_one_letter_code
_entity_poly.pdbx_strand_id
1 'polypeptide(L)' 'MEGFDPDKVDEILDLRARGLRSVLMLPLGYRAEQGDWLVDLKKVRRAREQFVTEID' A
#
# COMPACT_ATOMS: atom_id res chain seq x y z
N MET A 1 0.40 2.72 -0.42
CA MET A 1 1.40 3.36 -1.29
C MET A 1 2.68 3.48 -0.50
N GLU A 2 3.75 2.84 -0.97
CA GLU A 2 5.07 2.85 -0.32
C GLU A 2 6.03 3.84 -0.99
N GLY A 3 5.75 4.29 -2.23
CA GLY A 3 6.58 5.24 -2.98
C GLY A 3 6.35 6.69 -2.59
N PHE A 4 6.72 7.08 -1.37
CA PHE A 4 6.74 8.47 -0.89
C PHE A 4 8.01 8.76 -0.11
N ASP A 5 8.32 10.04 0.14
CA ASP A 5 9.43 10.46 1.00
C ASP A 5 8.95 10.49 2.46
N PRO A 6 9.36 9.52 3.31
CA PRO A 6 8.89 9.45 4.69
C PRO A 6 9.38 10.62 5.54
N ASP A 7 10.59 11.14 5.26
CA ASP A 7 11.15 12.26 6.03
C ASP A 7 10.37 13.53 5.80
N LYS A 8 9.89 13.76 4.56
CA LYS A 8 9.03 14.91 4.23
C LYS A 8 7.65 14.81 4.88
N VAL A 9 7.07 13.62 4.94
CA VAL A 9 5.76 13.42 5.61
C VAL A 9 5.90 13.55 7.12
N ASP A 10 6.96 12.97 7.70
CA ASP A 10 7.28 13.09 9.12
C ASP A 10 7.47 14.55 9.54
N GLU A 11 8.13 15.36 8.70
CA GLU A 11 8.34 16.80 8.87
C GLU A 11 7.01 17.57 8.90
N ILE A 12 6.14 17.37 7.89
CA ILE A 12 4.86 18.09 7.77
C ILE A 12 3.92 17.78 8.93
N LEU A 13 3.95 16.55 9.46
CA LEU A 13 3.03 16.08 10.50
C LEU A 13 3.64 16.10 11.91
N ASP A 14 4.90 16.50 12.02
CA ASP A 14 5.68 16.48 13.26
C ASP A 14 5.62 15.12 13.99
N LEU A 15 5.86 14.04 13.23
CA LEU A 15 5.75 12.68 13.77
C LEU A 15 6.90 12.35 14.72
N ARG A 16 8.10 12.86 14.44
CA ARG A 16 9.30 12.57 15.23
C ARG A 16 9.19 13.11 16.66
N ALA A 17 8.62 14.30 16.86
CA ALA A 17 8.36 14.84 18.20
C ALA A 17 7.38 13.97 19.01
N ARG A 18 6.55 13.18 18.34
CA ARG A 18 5.59 12.25 18.95
C ARG A 18 6.16 10.83 19.10
N GLY A 19 7.43 10.61 18.76
CA GLY A 19 8.04 9.28 18.72
C GLY A 19 7.46 8.38 17.62
N LEU A 20 6.87 8.97 16.58
CA LEU A 20 6.24 8.29 15.46
C LEU A 20 7.07 8.45 14.17
N ARG A 21 6.75 7.61 13.19
CA ARG A 21 7.32 7.62 11.83
C ARG A 21 6.27 7.16 10.81
N SER A 22 6.27 7.77 9.63
CA SER A 22 5.45 7.35 8.51
C SER A 22 6.00 6.08 7.84
N VAL A 23 5.10 5.14 7.53
CA VAL A 23 5.45 3.81 6.98
C VAL A 23 4.67 3.51 5.71
N LEU A 24 3.37 3.78 5.73
CA LEU A 24 2.46 3.48 4.63
C LEU A 24 1.45 4.61 4.47
N MET A 25 1.15 4.98 3.23
CA MET A 25 -0.02 5.80 2.92
C MET A 25 -1.15 4.95 2.34
N LEU A 26 -2.35 5.08 2.88
CA LEU A 26 -3.56 4.41 2.40
C LEU A 26 -4.57 5.46 1.90
N PRO A 27 -4.57 5.78 0.59
CA PRO A 27 -5.60 6.62 0.00
C PRO A 27 -6.96 5.89 0.08
N LEU A 28 -7.97 6.56 0.64
CA LEU A 28 -9.35 6.08 0.70
C LEU A 28 -10.26 7.04 -0.06
N GLY A 29 -11.18 6.50 -0.85
CA GLY A 29 -12.10 7.27 -1.67
C GLY A 29 -12.77 6.42 -2.74
N TYR A 30 -13.39 7.08 -3.70
CA TYR A 30 -13.97 6.44 -4.88
C TYR A 30 -12.97 6.49 -6.03
N ARG A 31 -12.93 5.42 -6.83
CA ARG A 31 -12.09 5.37 -8.04
C ARG A 31 -12.58 6.38 -9.07
N ALA A 32 -11.66 6.93 -9.84
CA ALA A 32 -12.02 7.71 -11.01
C ALA A 32 -12.46 6.75 -12.12
N GLU A 33 -13.70 6.88 -12.60
CA GLU A 33 -14.21 6.05 -13.70
C GLU A 33 -13.37 6.24 -14.98
N GLN A 34 -12.89 7.46 -15.19
CA GLN A 34 -12.00 7.82 -16.28
C GLN A 34 -10.56 7.78 -15.77
N GLY A 35 -9.75 6.84 -16.26
CA GLY A 35 -8.30 6.79 -15.99
C GLY A 35 -7.84 5.65 -15.07
N ASP A 36 -8.73 4.96 -14.35
CA ASP A 36 -8.37 3.72 -13.63
C ASP A 36 -8.39 2.50 -14.57
N TRP A 37 -7.37 2.37 -15.41
CA TRP A 37 -7.26 1.23 -16.33
C TRP A 37 -6.97 -0.11 -15.62
N LEU A 38 -6.65 -0.08 -14.32
CA LEU A 38 -6.33 -1.29 -13.56
C LEU A 38 -7.59 -2.04 -13.12
N VAL A 39 -8.76 -1.40 -13.13
CA VAL A 39 -10.02 -1.93 -12.60
C VAL A 39 -10.43 -3.26 -13.22
N ASP A 40 -10.22 -3.43 -14.52
CA ASP A 40 -10.64 -4.61 -15.29
C ASP A 40 -9.56 -5.69 -15.41
N LEU A 41 -8.35 -5.43 -14.90
CA LEU A 41 -7.27 -6.39 -14.97
C LEU A 41 -7.49 -7.56 -14.01
N LYS A 42 -7.24 -8.78 -14.49
CA LYS A 42 -7.31 -9.98 -13.65
C LYS A 42 -6.30 -9.89 -12.51
N LYS A 43 -6.73 -10.23 -11.29
CA LYS A 43 -5.83 -10.37 -10.15
C LYS A 43 -4.91 -11.57 -10.37
N VAL A 44 -3.62 -11.31 -10.52
CA VAL A 44 -2.59 -12.35 -10.64
C VAL A 44 -1.97 -12.64 -9.28
N ARG A 45 -1.89 -13.91 -8.90
CA ARG A 45 -1.26 -14.40 -7.65
C ARG A 45 -0.44 -15.66 -7.97
N ARG A 46 0.52 -15.99 -7.12
CA ARG A 46 1.21 -17.29 -7.19
C ARG A 46 0.20 -18.41 -6.95
N ALA A 47 0.40 -19.55 -7.60
CA ALA A 47 -0.41 -20.74 -7.35
C ALA A 47 -0.31 -21.14 -5.87
N ARG A 48 -1.40 -21.65 -5.29
CA ARG A 48 -1.47 -21.96 -3.84
C ARG A 48 -0.40 -22.97 -3.46
N GLU A 49 -0.22 -23.98 -4.30
CA GLU A 49 0.71 -25.10 -4.13
C GLU A 49 2.17 -24.62 -4.13
N GLN A 50 2.45 -23.44 -4.68
CA GLN A 50 3.78 -22.82 -4.69
C GLN A 50 3.97 -21.79 -3.56
N PHE A 51 2.90 -21.43 -2.85
CA PHE A 51 2.92 -20.39 -1.82
C PHE A 51 2.65 -20.94 -0.41
N VAL A 52 1.91 -22.03 -0.30
CA VAL A 52 1.47 -22.63 0.96
C VAL A 52 2.08 -24.03 1.10
N THR A 53 2.60 -24.33 2.29
CA THR A 53 2.99 -25.68 2.70
C THR A 53 2.07 -26.11 3.83
N GLU A 54 1.35 -27.22 3.64
CA GLU A 54 0.47 -27.82 4.64
C GLU A 54 1.25 -28.89 5.43
N ILE A 55 1.05 -28.95 6.75
CA ILE A 55 1.69 -29.94 7.65
C ILE A 55 0.57 -30.58 8.48
N ASP A 56 0.49 -31.90 8.43
CA ASP A 56 -0.45 -32.74 9.20
C ASP A 56 0.16 -33.22 10.53
#